data_AF-A0A9W6PIA7-F1
#
_entry.id   AF-A0A9W6PIA7-F1
#
_cell.length_a   1.000
_cell.length_b   1.000
_cell.length_c   1.000
_cell.angle_alpha   90.00
_cell.angle_beta   90.00
_cell.angle_gamma   90.00
#
_symmetry.space_group_name_H-M   'P 1'
#
loop_
_entity.id
_entity.type
_entity.pdbx_description
1 polymer ?
#
loop_
_entity_poly.entity_id
_entity_poly.type
_entity_poly.pdbx_seq_one_letter_code
_entity_poly.pdbx_strand_id
1 'polypeptide(L)'
;MSAPHPPAPHPPAPPGVDTGPLPGRGAVGLWLQFCLQWFWLPFRVVWYLFDNPSGDCVAEEKEYRKFVLTPSRYRLERSGTRAEWEAWADRALARGTDAAARGVASSVEHYNSGRTRYRIEGDGLVPRTTIRRRYYRGIGAEGLAALAARRGWQIVWEDAQKPEIRLFQQQPYQQ
;
A
#
# COMPACT_ATOMS: atom_id res chain seq x y z
N MET A 1 33.55 -2.28 -13.35
CA MET A 1 32.80 -2.01 -12.11
C MET A 1 31.94 -0.78 -12.35
N SER A 2 30.67 -0.96 -12.73
CA SER A 2 29.76 0.17 -12.92
C SER A 2 29.24 0.63 -11.56
N ALA A 3 29.45 1.91 -11.24
CA ALA A 3 28.91 2.52 -10.04
C ALA A 3 27.36 2.40 -10.04
N PRO A 4 26.73 2.18 -8.88
CA PRO A 4 25.27 2.21 -8.79
C PRO A 4 24.79 3.59 -9.25
N HIS A 5 23.94 3.59 -10.29
CA HIS A 5 23.30 4.81 -10.76
C HIS A 5 22.52 5.42 -9.59
N PRO A 6 22.66 6.72 -9.29
CA PRO A 6 21.88 7.33 -8.23
C PRO A 6 20.39 7.14 -8.54
N PRO A 7 19.55 6.82 -7.54
CA PRO A 7 18.12 6.72 -7.77
C PRO A 7 17.62 8.03 -8.37
N ALA A 8 16.91 7.94 -9.50
CA ALA A 8 16.36 9.11 -10.16
C ALA A 8 15.55 9.94 -9.13
N PRO A 9 15.78 11.26 -9.04
CA PRO A 9 15.09 12.09 -8.06
C PRO A 9 13.58 12.02 -8.31
N HIS A 10 12.82 11.72 -7.25
CA HIS A 10 11.36 11.76 -7.31
C HIS A 10 10.89 13.21 -7.45
N PRO A 11 9.94 13.52 -8.35
CA PRO A 11 9.48 14.89 -8.56
C PRO A 11 8.89 15.45 -7.26
N PRO A 12 9.24 16.68 -6.87
CA PRO A 12 8.73 17.28 -5.64
C PRO A 12 7.20 17.40 -5.68
N ALA A 13 6.59 17.50 -4.50
CA ALA A 13 5.16 17.71 -4.38
C ALA A 13 4.71 18.99 -5.11
N PRO A 14 3.56 18.99 -5.80
CA PRO A 14 3.01 20.20 -6.37
C PRO A 14 2.70 21.22 -5.27
N PRO A 15 2.89 22.53 -5.53
CA PRO A 15 2.53 23.56 -4.56
C PRO A 15 1.03 23.49 -4.22
N GLY A 16 0.70 23.57 -2.93
CA GLY A 16 -0.69 23.54 -2.43
C GLY A 16 -1.24 22.15 -2.09
N VAL A 17 -0.47 21.07 -2.28
CA VAL A 17 -0.86 19.74 -1.81
C VAL A 17 -0.43 19.56 -0.36
N ASP A 18 -1.38 19.30 0.55
CA ASP A 18 -1.05 18.92 1.93
C ASP A 18 -0.46 17.50 1.97
N THR A 19 0.87 17.44 1.94
CA THR A 19 1.70 16.23 1.92
C THR A 19 2.23 15.83 3.28
N GLY A 20 1.98 16.66 4.31
CA GLY A 20 2.50 16.48 5.65
C GLY A 20 1.92 15.28 6.38
N PRO A 21 2.47 14.93 7.56
CA PRO A 21 1.85 13.98 8.46
C PRO A 21 0.44 14.44 8.83
N LEU A 22 -0.52 13.51 8.84
CA LEU A 22 -1.88 13.87 9.26
C LEU A 22 -1.91 14.06 10.78
N PRO A 23 -2.80 14.94 11.28
CA PRO A 23 -2.99 15.10 12.72
C PRO A 23 -3.30 13.75 13.38
N GLY A 24 -2.78 13.56 14.59
CA GLY A 24 -3.06 12.40 15.41
C GLY A 24 -4.56 12.24 15.63
N ARG A 25 -5.05 11.00 15.63
CA ARG A 25 -6.45 10.74 16.01
C ARG A 25 -6.60 10.94 17.51
N GLY A 26 -7.74 11.51 17.95
CA GLY A 26 -8.04 11.64 19.37
C GLY A 26 -7.98 10.27 20.08
N ALA A 27 -7.29 10.22 21.22
CA ALA A 27 -7.05 8.98 21.95
C ALA A 27 -8.35 8.25 22.33
N VAL A 28 -9.40 9.01 22.68
CA VAL A 28 -10.73 8.49 23.02
C VAL A 28 -11.36 7.77 21.83
N GLY A 29 -11.30 8.35 20.63
CA GLY A 29 -11.86 7.76 19.41
C GLY A 29 -11.12 6.48 19.01
N LEU A 30 -9.79 6.46 19.15
CA LEU A 30 -9.00 5.25 18.91
C LEU A 30 -9.32 4.13 19.91
N TRP A 31 -9.47 4.47 21.20
CA TRP A 31 -9.82 3.51 22.23
C TRP A 31 -11.22 2.92 21.99
N LEU A 32 -12.21 3.78 21.71
CA LEU A 32 -13.56 3.33 21.38
C LEU A 32 -13.57 2.43 20.14
N GLN A 33 -12.87 2.81 19.07
CA GLN A 33 -12.75 1.98 17.86
C GLN A 33 -12.11 0.61 18.19
N PHE A 34 -11.06 0.60 19.01
CA PHE A 34 -10.35 -0.62 19.40
C PHE A 34 -11.20 -1.53 20.29
N CYS A 35 -12.03 -0.99 21.19
CA CYS A 35 -12.96 -1.79 21.99
C CYS A 35 -14.13 -2.30 21.12
N LEU A 36 -14.75 -1.42 20.33
CA LEU A 36 -15.93 -1.75 19.55
C LEU A 36 -15.65 -2.81 18.47
N GLN A 37 -14.45 -2.81 17.86
CA GLN A 37 -14.11 -3.85 16.87
C GLN A 37 -14.13 -5.26 17.48
N TRP A 38 -13.79 -5.44 18.76
CA TRP A 38 -13.78 -6.76 19.40
C TRP A 38 -15.19 -7.26 19.72
N PHE A 39 -16.16 -6.35 19.88
CA PHE A 39 -17.58 -6.73 19.97
C PHE A 39 -18.17 -7.03 18.59
N TRP A 40 -17.77 -6.28 17.56
CA TRP A 40 -18.35 -6.39 16.23
C TRP A 40 -17.75 -7.52 15.37
N LEU A 41 -16.45 -7.79 15.49
CA LEU A 41 -15.77 -8.88 14.77
C LEU A 41 -16.42 -10.26 14.99
N PRO A 42 -16.66 -10.73 16.24
CA PRO A 42 -17.28 -12.03 16.45
C PRO A 42 -18.69 -12.10 15.87
N PHE A 43 -19.47 -11.01 15.99
CA PHE A 43 -20.80 -10.93 15.38
C PHE A 43 -20.74 -11.12 13.85
N ARG A 44 -19.77 -10.47 13.18
CA ARG A 44 -19.60 -10.62 11.72
C ARG A 44 -19.09 -11.98 11.30
N VAL A 45 -18.18 -12.59 12.07
CA VAL A 45 -17.67 -13.95 11.80
C VAL A 45 -18.82 -14.96 11.90
N VAL A 46 -19.64 -14.85 12.94
CA VAL A 46 -20.84 -15.69 13.10
C VAL A 46 -21.80 -15.48 11.93
N TRP A 47 -22.14 -14.23 11.58
CA TRP A 47 -23.02 -13.94 10.45
C TRP A 47 -22.50 -14.55 9.13
N TYR A 48 -21.20 -14.41 8.86
CA TYR A 48 -20.58 -14.94 7.63
C TYR A 48 -20.60 -16.47 7.57
N LEU A 49 -20.46 -17.14 8.71
CA LEU A 49 -20.58 -18.60 8.83
C LEU A 49 -22.03 -19.08 8.61
N PHE A 50 -23.03 -18.27 8.96
CA PHE A 50 -24.45 -18.60 8.76
C PHE A 50 -24.95 -18.31 7.34
N ASP A 51 -24.44 -17.28 6.66
CA ASP A 51 -24.88 -16.87 5.30
C ASP A 51 -24.19 -17.65 4.15
N ASN A 52 -23.11 -18.40 4.42
CA ASN A 52 -22.37 -19.15 3.41
C ASN A 52 -22.05 -20.59 3.87
N PRO A 53 -23.00 -21.54 3.76
CA PRO A 53 -22.76 -22.93 4.15
C PRO A 53 -21.82 -23.70 3.19
N SER A 54 -21.45 -23.14 2.03
CA SER A 54 -20.68 -23.83 0.98
C SER A 54 -19.63 -22.95 0.27
N GLY A 55 -19.13 -21.90 0.93
CA GLY A 55 -18.21 -20.94 0.31
C GLY A 55 -16.75 -21.22 0.64
N ASP A 56 -15.96 -21.52 -0.39
CA ASP A 56 -14.50 -21.60 -0.42
C ASP A 56 -13.79 -20.86 0.73
N CYS A 57 -12.91 -21.58 1.43
CA CYS A 57 -11.85 -21.03 2.26
C CYS A 57 -10.79 -20.33 1.38
N VAL A 58 -11.21 -19.42 0.49
CA VAL A 58 -10.33 -18.48 -0.17
C VAL A 58 -9.98 -17.42 0.87
N ALA A 59 -8.80 -17.62 1.45
CA ALA A 59 -8.02 -16.71 2.26
C ALA A 59 -7.60 -15.45 1.48
N GLU A 60 -8.46 -14.87 0.65
CA GLU A 60 -8.33 -13.44 0.40
C GLU A 60 -8.55 -12.76 1.75
N GLU A 61 -7.46 -12.24 2.32
CA GLU A 61 -7.18 -10.82 2.61
C GLU A 61 -8.31 -9.77 2.41
N LYS A 62 -9.57 -10.22 2.56
CA LYS A 62 -10.86 -9.59 2.26
C LYS A 62 -11.08 -8.38 3.17
N GLU A 63 -11.91 -7.48 2.64
CA GLU A 63 -12.22 -6.11 3.07
C GLU A 63 -12.34 -5.82 4.57
N TYR A 64 -12.58 -6.80 5.44
CA TYR A 64 -12.70 -6.63 6.89
C TYR A 64 -11.42 -6.10 7.56
N ARG A 65 -10.22 -6.47 7.09
CA ARG A 65 -8.93 -5.88 7.56
C ARG A 65 -8.83 -4.38 7.29
N LYS A 66 -9.75 -3.79 6.51
CA LYS A 66 -9.85 -2.33 6.34
C LYS A 66 -10.18 -1.62 7.65
N PHE A 67 -11.03 -2.25 8.47
CA PHE A 67 -11.61 -1.65 9.67
C PHE A 67 -10.90 -2.04 10.96
N VAL A 68 -10.14 -3.14 10.94
CA VAL A 68 -9.41 -3.62 12.12
C VAL A 68 -8.19 -2.75 12.40
N LEU A 69 -8.21 -2.11 13.56
CA LEU A 69 -7.06 -1.48 14.17
C LEU A 69 -6.24 -2.57 14.87
N THR A 70 -5.20 -3.07 14.19
CA THR A 70 -4.29 -4.05 14.80
C THR A 70 -3.59 -3.43 16.02
N PRO A 71 -3.18 -4.22 17.02
CA PRO A 71 -2.49 -3.70 18.21
C PRO A 71 -1.25 -2.87 17.86
N SER A 72 -0.46 -3.34 16.89
CA SER A 72 0.70 -2.61 16.39
C SER A 72 0.31 -1.26 15.80
N ARG A 73 -0.81 -1.18 15.08
CA ARG A 73 -1.33 0.07 14.52
C ARG A 73 -1.88 1.00 15.60
N TYR A 74 -2.60 0.47 16.59
CA TYR A 74 -3.06 1.26 17.74
C TYR A 74 -1.88 1.92 18.47
N ARG A 75 -0.82 1.15 18.75
CA ARG A 75 0.42 1.67 19.37
C ARG A 75 1.05 2.76 18.51
N LEU A 76 1.16 2.53 17.20
CA LEU A 76 1.76 3.47 16.24
C LEU A 76 0.97 4.79 16.15
N GLU A 77 -0.37 4.73 16.17
CA GLU A 77 -1.24 5.90 16.11
C GLU A 77 -1.26 6.68 17.44
N ARG A 78 -0.97 6.03 18.57
CA ARG A 78 -0.98 6.66 19.90
C ARG A 78 0.36 7.29 20.27
N SER A 79 1.46 6.60 19.99
CA SER A 79 2.80 7.00 20.46
C SER A 79 3.90 6.64 19.47
N GLY A 80 3.56 6.36 18.21
CA GLY A 80 4.52 5.97 17.19
C GLY A 80 5.44 7.14 16.84
N THR A 81 6.75 6.89 16.92
CA THR A 81 7.75 7.84 16.44
C THR A 81 7.76 7.90 14.91
N ARG A 82 8.34 8.96 14.34
CA ARG A 82 8.52 9.07 12.88
C ARG A 82 9.25 7.85 12.30
N ALA A 83 10.32 7.40 12.96
CA ALA A 83 11.09 6.23 12.52
C ALA A 83 10.25 4.93 12.53
N GLU A 84 9.39 4.73 13.53
CA GLU A 84 8.49 3.57 13.56
C GLU A 84 7.44 3.65 12.43
N TRP A 85 6.94 4.85 12.12
CA TRP A 85 6.07 5.06 10.98
C TRP A 85 6.78 4.82 9.64
N GLU A 86 8.04 5.23 9.50
CA GLU A 86 8.85 4.93 8.32
C GLU A 86 9.03 3.42 8.15
N ALA A 87 9.42 2.69 9.20
CA ALA A 87 9.56 1.23 9.16
C ALA A 87 8.23 0.51 8.90
N TRP A 88 7.11 1.07 9.32
CA TRP A 88 5.78 0.54 9.05
C TRP A 88 5.37 0.76 7.58
N ALA A 89 5.55 1.99 7.08
CA ALA A 89 5.31 2.35 5.69
C ALA A 89 6.21 1.54 4.75
N ASP A 90 7.49 1.39 5.10
CA ASP A 90 8.49 0.68 4.33
C ASP A 90 8.15 -0.81 4.15
N ARG A 91 7.68 -1.48 5.21
CA ARG A 91 7.18 -2.86 5.14
C ARG A 91 5.91 -3.01 4.32
N ALA A 92 5.00 -2.03 4.39
CA ALA A 92 3.80 -2.03 3.55
C ALA A 92 4.17 -1.83 2.08
N LEU A 93 5.12 -0.92 1.82
CA LEU A 93 5.61 -0.59 0.50
C LEU A 93 6.29 -1.81 -0.13
N ALA A 94 7.21 -2.47 0.59
CA ALA A 94 7.91 -3.67 0.11
C ALA A 94 6.92 -4.75 -0.36
N ARG A 95 5.93 -5.07 0.49
CA ARG A 95 4.88 -6.05 0.12
C ARG A 95 4.10 -5.63 -1.12
N GLY A 96 3.72 -4.36 -1.22
CA GLY A 96 2.96 -3.84 -2.35
C GLY A 96 3.76 -3.84 -3.65
N THR A 97 5.03 -3.46 -3.61
CA THR A 97 5.93 -3.42 -4.77
C THR A 97 6.32 -4.82 -5.22
N ASP A 98 6.61 -5.74 -4.30
CA ASP A 98 6.96 -7.13 -4.61
C ASP A 98 5.76 -7.90 -5.20
N ALA A 99 4.54 -7.63 -4.70
CA ALA A 99 3.32 -8.19 -5.27
C ALA A 99 3.09 -7.68 -6.70
N ALA A 100 3.26 -6.37 -6.93
CA ALA A 100 3.10 -5.78 -8.27
C ALA A 100 4.14 -6.29 -9.27
N ALA A 101 5.42 -6.37 -8.88
CA ALA A 101 6.47 -6.90 -9.72
C ALA A 101 6.23 -8.37 -10.10
N ARG A 102 5.82 -9.21 -9.14
CA ARG A 102 5.44 -10.61 -9.40
C ARG A 102 4.20 -10.73 -10.27
N GLY A 103 3.20 -9.87 -10.08
CA GLY A 103 1.99 -9.84 -10.90
C GLY A 103 2.30 -9.54 -12.37
N VAL A 104 3.18 -8.58 -12.65
CA VAL A 104 3.64 -8.31 -14.01
C VAL A 104 4.44 -9.49 -14.58
N ALA A 105 5.41 -10.04 -13.83
CA ALA A 105 6.22 -11.18 -14.29
C ALA A 105 5.36 -12.39 -14.64
N SER A 106 4.39 -12.74 -13.78
CA SER A 106 3.44 -13.83 -14.02
C SER A 106 2.55 -13.56 -15.23
N SER A 107 2.15 -12.29 -15.42
CA SER A 107 1.33 -11.90 -16.59
C SER A 107 2.15 -11.99 -17.88
N VAL A 108 3.40 -11.55 -17.89
CA VAL A 108 4.31 -11.70 -19.03
C VAL A 108 4.49 -13.17 -19.39
N GLU A 109 4.73 -14.03 -18.41
CA GLU A 109 4.85 -15.47 -18.63
C GLU A 109 3.56 -16.07 -19.20
N HIS A 110 2.41 -15.73 -18.61
CA HIS A 110 1.12 -16.26 -19.04
C HIS A 110 0.79 -15.83 -20.49
N TYR A 111 0.87 -14.53 -20.78
CA TYR A 111 0.40 -13.99 -22.05
C TYR A 111 1.42 -14.11 -23.19
N ASN A 112 2.72 -14.14 -22.88
CA ASN A 112 3.78 -14.28 -23.89
C ASN A 112 4.23 -15.74 -24.08
N SER A 113 3.61 -16.71 -23.40
CA SER A 113 3.82 -18.15 -23.61
C SER A 113 3.32 -18.68 -24.97
N GLY A 114 2.66 -17.83 -25.78
CA GLY A 114 2.04 -18.21 -27.06
C GLY A 114 0.72 -18.98 -26.91
N ARG A 115 0.23 -19.20 -25.68
CA ARG A 115 -1.05 -19.89 -25.39
C ARG A 115 -2.27 -18.98 -25.44
N THR A 116 -2.06 -17.67 -25.38
CA THR A 116 -3.14 -16.67 -25.42
C THR A 116 -3.04 -15.83 -26.69
N ARG A 117 -4.20 -15.40 -27.20
CA ARG A 117 -4.28 -14.46 -28.33
C ARG A 117 -3.76 -13.06 -27.98
N TYR A 118 -3.72 -12.72 -26.69
CA TYR A 118 -3.34 -11.43 -26.18
C TYR A 118 -1.88 -11.44 -25.75
N ARG A 119 -1.18 -10.35 -26.05
CA ARG A 119 0.19 -10.07 -25.62
C ARG A 119 0.19 -8.82 -24.76
N ILE A 120 0.95 -8.82 -23.67
CA ILE A 120 1.13 -7.63 -22.84
C ILE A 120 2.35 -6.88 -23.36
N GLU A 121 2.14 -5.64 -23.76
CA GLU A 121 3.18 -4.75 -24.30
C GLU A 121 3.08 -3.35 -23.68
N GLY A 122 4.19 -2.60 -23.76
CA GLY A 122 4.27 -1.20 -23.35
C GLY A 122 3.85 -0.96 -21.91
N ASP A 123 2.80 -0.15 -21.73
CA ASP A 123 2.35 0.31 -20.41
C ASP A 123 1.84 -0.80 -19.49
N GLY A 124 1.41 -1.94 -20.05
CA GLY A 124 1.01 -3.12 -19.28
C GLY A 124 2.18 -3.83 -18.59
N LEU A 125 3.42 -3.52 -18.98
CA LEU A 125 4.64 -4.05 -18.38
C LEU A 125 5.15 -3.21 -17.20
N VAL A 126 4.53 -2.06 -16.92
CA VAL A 126 4.92 -1.19 -15.82
C VAL A 126 4.24 -1.67 -14.53
N PRO A 127 5.00 -2.14 -13.52
CA PRO A 127 4.43 -2.53 -12.24
C PRO A 127 3.74 -1.34 -11.56
N ARG A 128 2.49 -1.56 -11.16
CA ARG A 128 1.65 -0.59 -10.46
C ARG A 128 1.13 -1.18 -9.16
N THR A 129 1.06 -0.37 -8.13
CA THR A 129 0.49 -0.75 -6.84
C THR A 129 -0.19 0.44 -6.19
N THR A 130 -0.96 0.20 -5.13
CA THR A 130 -1.53 1.27 -4.31
C THR A 130 -1.10 1.10 -2.86
N ILE A 131 -0.88 2.22 -2.19
CA ILE A 131 -0.64 2.22 -0.75
C ILE A 131 -1.68 3.11 -0.06
N ARG A 132 -2.29 2.54 0.99
CA ARG A 132 -3.32 3.24 1.77
C ARG A 132 -2.71 4.28 2.71
N ARG A 133 -3.39 5.43 2.85
CA ARG A 133 -3.01 6.55 3.73
C ARG A 133 -2.72 6.16 5.17
N ARG A 134 -3.35 5.09 5.65
CA ARG A 134 -3.08 4.51 6.98
C ARG A 134 -1.66 3.98 7.21
N TYR A 135 -0.89 3.71 6.16
CA TYR A 135 0.46 3.15 6.30
C TYR A 135 1.54 4.23 6.40
N TYR A 136 1.25 5.44 5.92
CA TYR A 136 2.20 6.55 5.90
C TYR A 136 1.68 7.81 6.62
N ARG A 137 0.62 7.67 7.43
CA ARG A 137 -0.05 8.78 8.12
C ARG A 137 0.92 9.63 8.94
N GLY A 138 1.81 8.99 9.72
CA GLY A 138 2.76 9.69 10.59
C GLY A 138 4.02 10.24 9.90
N ILE A 139 4.24 9.92 8.63
CA ILE A 139 5.38 10.44 7.84
C ILE A 139 4.94 11.37 6.70
N GLY A 140 3.65 11.35 6.35
CA GLY A 140 3.11 12.10 5.23
C GLY A 140 3.35 11.43 3.87
N ALA A 141 2.74 12.01 2.83
CA ALA A 141 2.93 11.59 1.45
C ALA A 141 4.37 11.86 0.97
N GLU A 142 5.02 12.90 1.47
CA GLU A 142 6.44 13.18 1.19
C GLU A 142 7.37 12.12 1.76
N GLY A 143 7.16 11.71 3.01
CA GLY A 143 7.93 10.63 3.61
C GLY A 143 7.76 9.31 2.83
N LEU A 144 6.53 9.03 2.38
CA LEU A 144 6.27 7.90 1.49
C LEU A 144 7.00 8.04 0.15
N ALA A 145 6.94 9.22 -0.48
CA ALA A 145 7.60 9.49 -1.76
C ALA A 145 9.11 9.25 -1.67
N ALA A 146 9.75 9.71 -0.59
CA ALA A 146 11.17 9.46 -0.35
C ALA A 146 11.49 7.97 -0.19
N LEU A 147 10.63 7.20 0.52
CA LEU A 147 10.79 5.74 0.64
C LEU A 147 10.58 5.01 -0.69
N ALA A 148 9.59 5.43 -1.49
CA ALA A 148 9.32 4.89 -2.82
C ALA A 148 10.49 5.16 -3.78
N ALA A 149 11.01 6.39 -3.79
CA ALA A 149 12.12 6.81 -4.64
C ALA A 149 13.37 5.96 -4.41
N ARG A 150 13.69 5.63 -3.15
CA ARG A 150 14.81 4.74 -2.78
C ARG A 150 14.71 3.34 -3.41
N ARG A 151 13.52 2.94 -3.85
CA ARG A 151 13.24 1.64 -4.49
C ARG A 151 13.01 1.75 -5.99
N GLY A 152 13.20 2.92 -6.60
CA GLY A 152 12.89 3.16 -8.00
C GLY A 152 11.39 3.28 -8.31
N TRP A 153 10.58 3.55 -7.29
CA TRP A 153 9.14 3.77 -7.43
C TRP A 153 8.80 5.25 -7.33
N GLN A 154 7.74 5.64 -8.01
CA GLN A 154 7.19 6.99 -7.93
C GLN A 154 5.73 6.96 -7.50
N ILE A 155 5.35 7.94 -6.70
CA ILE A 155 3.96 8.18 -6.34
C ILE A 155 3.27 9.11 -7.36
N VAL A 156 1.97 8.91 -7.54
CA VAL A 156 1.10 9.82 -8.28
C VAL A 156 0.58 10.90 -7.33
N TRP A 157 1.08 12.13 -7.46
CA TRP A 157 0.76 13.23 -6.55
C TRP A 157 -0.73 13.63 -6.56
N GLU A 158 -1.44 13.42 -7.66
CA GLU A 158 -2.89 13.65 -7.78
C GLU A 158 -3.69 12.82 -6.77
N ASP A 159 -3.13 11.71 -6.30
CA ASP A 159 -3.76 10.83 -5.33
C ASP A 159 -3.37 11.16 -3.89
N ALA A 160 -2.50 12.16 -3.65
CA ALA A 160 -1.97 12.46 -2.32
C ALA A 160 -3.06 12.75 -1.27
N GLN A 161 -4.21 13.29 -1.72
CA GLN A 161 -5.36 13.53 -0.85
C GLN A 161 -6.34 12.35 -0.75
N LYS A 162 -6.23 11.37 -1.65
CA LYS A 162 -7.12 10.22 -1.68
C LYS A 162 -6.79 9.25 -0.53
N PRO A 163 -7.71 8.32 -0.20
CA PRO A 163 -7.44 7.28 0.80
C PRO A 163 -6.29 6.34 0.41
N GLU A 164 -5.97 6.26 -0.88
CA GLU A 164 -4.91 5.43 -1.45
C GLU A 164 -4.13 6.24 -2.48
N ILE A 165 -2.81 6.11 -2.46
CA ILE A 165 -1.90 6.71 -3.45
C ILE A 165 -1.46 5.60 -4.40
N ARG A 166 -1.57 5.84 -5.71
CA ARG A 166 -0.98 4.96 -6.72
C ARG A 166 0.53 5.16 -6.77
N LEU A 167 1.23 4.05 -6.93
CA LEU A 167 2.66 3.99 -7.17
C LEU A 167 2.93 3.22 -8.45
N PHE A 168 3.93 3.65 -9.19
CA PHE A 168 4.41 2.96 -10.38
C PHE A 168 5.93 2.91 -10.36
N GLN A 169 6.49 1.84 -10.89
CA GLN A 169 7.93 1.76 -11.09
C GLN A 169 8.29 2.56 -12.34
N GLN A 170 9.27 3.46 -12.26
CA GLN A 170 9.84 4.00 -13.49
C GLN A 170 10.56 2.87 -14.19
N GLN A 171 10.16 2.54 -15.42
CA GLN A 171 10.97 1.66 -16.25
C GLN A 171 12.37 2.29 -16.36
N PRO A 172 13.45 1.53 -16.12
CA PRO A 172 14.74 1.97 -16.61
C PRO A 172 14.57 2.14 -18.12
N TYR A 173 14.84 3.35 -18.61
CA TYR A 173 14.86 3.66 -20.03
C TYR A 173 15.83 2.66 -20.66
N GLN A 174 15.32 1.60 -21.30
CA GLN A 174 16.15 0.71 -22.09
C GLN A 174 16.52 1.51 -23.34
N GLN A 175 17.74 2.06 -23.31
CA GLN A 175 18.46 2.46 -24.52
C GLN A 175 18.82 1.22 -25.34
#